data_AF-A0A5C7X7L8-F1
#
_entry.id   AF-A0A5C7X7L8-F1
#
_cell.length_a   1.000
_cell.length_b   1.000
_cell.length_c   1.000
_cell.angle_alpha   90.00
_cell.angle_beta   90.00
_cell.angle_gamma   90.00
#
_symmetry.space_group_name_H-M   'P 1'
#
loop_
_entity.id
_entity.type
_entity.pdbx_description
1 polymer ?
#
loop_
_entity_poly.entity_id
_entity_poly.type
_entity_poly.pdbx_seq_one_letter_code
_entity_poly.pdbx_strand_id
1 'polypeptide(L)' 'MSTVLNKPEIQTDEAVLAIVAAAIAAVQQDTGYGSIEITVHDGRVTQIERREKVRFDHQVKPKK' A
#
# COMPACT_ATOMS: atom_id res chain seq x y z
N MET A 1 11.77 37.50 -18.09
CA MET A 1 10.81 37.27 -16.99
C MET A 1 10.39 35.80 -17.08
N SER A 2 11.19 34.90 -16.50
CA SER A 2 10.94 33.46 -16.59
C SER A 2 10.39 32.99 -15.25
N THR A 3 9.10 32.67 -15.23
CA THR A 3 8.41 32.12 -14.07
C THR A 3 8.91 30.69 -13.86
N VAL A 4 9.77 30.50 -12.85
CA VAL A 4 10.14 29.16 -12.41
C VAL A 4 8.90 28.49 -11.82
N LEU A 5 8.44 27.45 -12.52
CA LEU A 5 7.40 26.55 -12.04
C LEU A 5 7.93 25.89 -10.77
N ASN A 6 7.45 26.37 -9.63
CA ASN A 6 7.67 25.79 -8.32
C ASN A 6 7.10 24.36 -8.35
N LYS A 7 7.98 23.38 -8.62
CA LYS A 7 7.69 21.98 -8.40
C LYS A 7 7.48 21.87 -6.88
N PRO A 8 6.31 21.45 -6.39
CA PRO A 8 6.15 21.23 -4.96
C PRO A 8 7.08 20.06 -4.64
N GLU A 9 8.24 20.36 -4.07
CA GLU A 9 9.05 19.37 -3.40
C GLU A 9 8.17 18.91 -2.24
N ILE A 10 7.46 17.80 -2.44
CA ILE A 10 6.71 17.15 -1.40
C ILE A 10 7.78 16.68 -0.42
N GLN A 11 8.04 17.51 0.59
CA GLN A 11 8.91 17.21 1.72
C GLN A 11 8.22 16.11 2.52
N THR A 12 8.24 14.91 1.94
CA THR A 12 7.62 13.71 2.48
C THR A 12 8.59 13.19 3.52
N ASP A 13 8.15 13.14 4.77
CA ASP A 13 8.95 12.61 5.86
C ASP A 13 9.42 11.18 5.50
N GLU A 14 10.72 10.92 5.59
CA GLU A 14 11.33 9.65 5.21
C GLU A 14 10.67 8.49 5.98
N ALA A 15 10.24 8.77 7.21
CA ALA A 15 9.49 7.84 8.04
C ALA A 15 8.15 7.41 7.42
N VAL A 16 7.39 8.35 6.84
CA VAL A 16 6.11 8.05 6.18
C VAL A 16 6.35 7.19 4.95
N LEU A 17 7.36 7.53 4.15
CA LEU A 17 7.71 6.76 2.96
C LEU A 17 8.10 5.32 3.33
N ALA A 18 8.91 5.14 4.38
CA ALA A 18 9.30 3.83 4.87
C ALA A 18 8.10 2.98 5.31
N ILE A 19 7.14 3.58 6.02
CA ILE A 19 5.92 2.89 6.47
C ILE A 19 5.06 2.47 5.27
N VAL A 20 4.85 3.37 4.30
CA VAL A 20 4.09 3.06 3.08
C VAL A 20 4.74 1.95 2.27
N ALA A 21 6.07 2.00 2.10
CA ALA A 21 6.82 0.95 1.40
C ALA A 21 6.71 -0.41 2.09
N ALA A 22 6.82 -0.44 3.43
CA ALA A 22 6.66 -1.66 4.22
C ALA A 22 5.25 -2.25 4.09
N ALA A 23 4.22 -1.40 4.11
CA ALA A 23 2.83 -1.82 3.94
C ALA A 23 2.60 -2.46 2.56
N ILE A 24 3.13 -1.86 1.48
CA ILE A 24 3.04 -2.42 0.13
C ILE A 24 3.78 -3.75 0.02
N ALA A 25 4.96 -3.87 0.63
CA ALA A 25 5.73 -5.11 0.64
C ALA A 25 4.96 -6.26 1.33
N ALA A 26 4.24 -5.96 2.42
CA ALA A 26 3.43 -6.96 3.13
C ALA A 26 2.32 -7.57 2.26
N VAL A 27 1.71 -6.79 1.34
CA VAL A 27 0.71 -7.34 0.40
C VAL A 27 1.32 -8.28 -0.63
N GLN A 28 2.53 -7.97 -1.11
CA GLN A 28 3.20 -8.80 -2.11
C GLN A 28 3.62 -10.17 -1.56
N GLN A 29 3.92 -10.27 -0.27
CA GLN A 29 4.34 -11.52 0.38
C GLN A 29 3.17 -12.50 0.64
N ASP A 30 1.94 -12.07 0.43
CA ASP A 30 0.74 -12.82 0.80
C ASP A 30 0.04 -13.40 -0.44
N THR A 31 -1.29 -13.57 -0.39
CA THR A 31 -2.12 -14.05 -1.51
C THR A 31 -1.99 -13.27 -2.81
N GLY A 32 -1.33 -12.11 -2.81
CA GLY A 32 -1.23 -11.20 -3.95
C GLY A 32 -2.54 -10.50 -4.31
N TYR A 33 -3.62 -10.73 -3.55
CA TYR A 33 -4.94 -10.15 -3.76
C TYR A 33 -5.43 -9.42 -2.51
N GLY A 34 -5.78 -8.14 -2.67
CA GLY A 34 -6.28 -7.33 -1.57
C GLY A 34 -6.16 -5.84 -1.84
N SER A 35 -6.45 -5.04 -0.81
CA SER A 35 -6.28 -3.59 -0.79
C SER A 35 -5.70 -3.16 0.55
N ILE A 36 -4.74 -2.24 0.52
CA ILE A 36 -4.30 -1.49 1.69
C ILE A 36 -4.81 -0.06 1.57
N GLU A 37 -5.33 0.47 2.66
CA GLU A 37 -5.68 1.87 2.82
C GLU A 37 -4.79 2.48 3.91
N ILE A 38 -4.09 3.57 3.59
CA ILE A 38 -3.21 4.28 4.51
C ILE A 38 -3.76 5.68 4.68
N THR A 39 -4.09 6.05 5.92
CA THR A 39 -4.55 7.40 6.25
C THR A 39 -3.38 8.18 6.83
N VAL A 40 -3.12 9.34 6.23
CA VAL A 40 -2.07 10.28 6.67
C VAL A 40 -2.73 11.58 7.08
N HIS A 41 -2.50 11.99 8.33
CA HIS A 41 -2.89 13.30 8.85
C HIS A 41 -1.66 13.99 9.42
N ASP A 42 -1.51 15.29 9.14
CA ASP A 42 -0.41 16.12 9.66
C ASP A 42 1.00 15.52 9.40
N GLY A 43 1.21 14.96 8.21
CA GLY A 43 2.48 14.35 7.83
C GLY A 43 2.81 13.05 8.58
N ARG A 44 1.84 12.43 9.24
CA ARG A 44 2.02 11.16 9.97
C ARG A 44 0.99 10.13 9.56
N VAL A 45 1.42 8.87 9.48
CA VAL A 45 0.51 7.75 9.27
C VAL A 45 -0.29 7.54 10.56
N THR A 46 -1.60 7.74 10.48
CA THR A 46 -2.50 7.59 11.63
C THR A 46 -3.27 6.28 11.61
N GLN A 47 -3.46 5.69 10.43
CA GLN A 47 -4.22 4.46 10.26
C GLN A 47 -3.70 3.67 9.06
N ILE A 48 -3.71 2.34 9.21
CA ILE A 48 -3.43 1.39 8.14
C ILE A 48 -4.53 0.32 8.22
N GLU A 49 -5.36 0.22 7.19
CA GLU A 49 -6.29 -0.88 7.00
C GLU A 49 -5.81 -1.82 5.91
N ARG A 50 -5.94 -3.13 6.15
CA ARG A 50 -5.64 -4.17 5.17
C ARG A 50 -6.86 -5.04 4.96
N ARG A 51 -7.26 -5.21 3.70
CA ARG A 51 -8.28 -6.17 3.29
C ARG A 51 -7.64 -7.17 2.36
N GLU A 52 -7.68 -8.44 2.73
CA GLU A 52 -7.15 -9.54 1.95
C GLU A 52 -8.28 -10.30 1.28
N LYS A 53 -8.03 -10.80 0.07
CA LYS A 53 -8.97 -11.67 -0.64
C LYS A 53 -8.32 -13.02 -0.88
N VAL A 54 -8.55 -13.95 0.03
CA VAL A 54 -8.11 -15.34 -0.11
C VAL A 54 -8.97 -16.03 -1.18
N ARG A 55 -8.34 -16.53 -2.24
CA ARG A 55 -8.98 -17.44 -3.19
C ARG A 55 -8.72 -18.86 -2.75
N PHE A 56 -9.77 -19.56 -2.35
CA PHE A 56 -9.70 -21.00 -2.18
C PHE A 56 -9.89 -21.63 -3.56
N ASP A 57 -8.80 -22.08 -4.17
CA ASP A 57 -8.91 -22.94 -5.34
C ASP A 57 -9.74 -24.15 -4.94
N HIS A 58 -10.89 -24.32 -5.60
CA HIS A 58 -11.64 -25.55 -5.49
C HIS A 58 -10.74 -26.64 -6.07
N GLN A 59 -10.03 -27.36 -5.19
CA GLN A 59 -9.43 -28.63 -5.53
C GLN A 59 -10.57 -29.50 -6.05
N VAL A 60 -10.75 -29.51 -7.37
CA VAL A 60 -11.67 -30.41 -8.05
C VAL A 60 -11.09 -31.79 -7.78
N LYS A 61 -11.61 -32.46 -6.75
CA LYS A 61 -11.26 -33.84 -6.46
C LYS A 61 -11.50 -34.62 -7.76
N PRO A 62 -10.48 -35.27 -8.34
CA PRO A 62 -10.73 -36.15 -9.47
C PRO A 62 -11.65 -37.25 -8.96
N LYS A 63 -12.82 -37.40 -9.60
CA LYS A 63 -13.71 -38.53 -9.34
C LYS A 63 -12.93 -39.80 -9.67
N LYS A 64 -12.63 -40.60 -8.65
CA LYS A 64 -12.32 -42.02 -8.82
C LYS A 64 -13.62 -42.81 -8.77
#